data_AF-A0A9D8RC91-F1
#
_entry.id   AF-A0A9D8RC91-F1
#
_cell.length_a   1.000
_cell.length_b   1.000
_cell.length_c   1.000
_cell.angle_alpha   90.00
_cell.angle_beta   90.00
_cell.angle_gamma   90.00
#
_symmetry.space_group_name_H-M   'P 1'
#
loop_
_entity.id
_entity.type
_entity.pdbx_description
1 polymer ?
#
loop_
_entity_poly.entity_id
_entity_poly.type
_entity_poly.pdbx_seq_one_letter_code
_entity_poly.pdbx_strand_id
1 'polypeptide(L)'
;MDISELTPEDRRTFNEIFDKNKEIVALQKRMDGYRRNHQYVQALQTGKMIDEIRVRTFNEWIKAIQESAERIDLRDIGMPDEYRAKINMLSITIFMACDIIESGVMDINDVMKKVDPTMKVEMFDKLLGMANEAKEHLEFLRRNSTVLQDIMWGDKCDDMYLMMQNKAKAIIRNNEKKHKKEK
;
A
#
# COMPACT_ATOMS: atom_id res chain seq x y z
N MET A 1 -10.45 -22.50 1.13
CA MET A 1 -9.08 -22.03 0.95
C MET A 1 -8.41 -22.12 2.30
N ASP A 2 -7.34 -22.91 2.43
CA ASP A 2 -6.54 -23.02 3.65
C ASP A 2 -5.38 -22.00 3.62
N ILE A 3 -4.86 -21.57 4.77
CA ILE A 3 -3.66 -20.70 4.85
C ILE A 3 -2.50 -21.34 4.08
N SER A 4 -2.46 -22.67 4.06
CA SER A 4 -1.47 -23.47 3.33
C SER A 4 -1.55 -23.33 1.81
N GLU A 5 -2.67 -22.85 1.27
CA GLU A 5 -2.96 -22.70 -0.16
C GLU A 5 -2.70 -21.28 -0.68
N LEU A 6 -2.38 -20.31 0.20
CA LEU A 6 -2.02 -18.95 -0.20
C LEU A 6 -0.70 -18.87 -0.97
N THR A 7 -0.56 -17.91 -1.88
CA THR A 7 0.76 -17.55 -2.43
C THR A 7 1.71 -17.10 -1.31
N PRO A 8 3.04 -17.25 -1.47
CA PRO A 8 4.00 -16.82 -0.45
C PRO A 8 3.88 -15.34 -0.06
N GLU A 9 3.48 -14.50 -1.01
CA GLU A 9 3.33 -13.04 -0.83
C GLU A 9 2.09 -12.71 0.00
N ASP A 10 0.94 -13.29 -0.37
CA ASP A 10 -0.33 -13.12 0.34
C ASP A 10 -0.24 -13.63 1.79
N ARG A 11 0.54 -14.69 2.00
CA ARG A 11 0.83 -15.24 3.31
C ARG A 11 1.68 -14.29 4.16
N ARG A 12 2.63 -13.56 3.57
CA ARG A 12 3.41 -12.52 4.27
C ARG A 12 2.51 -11.36 4.67
N THR A 13 1.73 -10.82 3.74
CA THR A 13 0.81 -9.69 4.02
C THR A 13 -0.17 -10.04 5.13
N PHE A 14 -0.80 -11.22 5.08
CA PHE A 14 -1.67 -11.69 6.15
C PHE A 14 -0.94 -11.79 7.49
N ASN A 15 0.25 -12.40 7.52
CA ASN A 15 1.03 -12.52 8.75
C ASN A 15 1.43 -11.16 9.32
N GLU A 16 1.80 -10.17 8.48
CA GLU A 16 2.11 -8.83 8.96
C GLU A 16 0.91 -8.13 9.60
N ILE A 17 -0.28 -8.26 9.02
CA ILE A 17 -1.52 -7.71 9.59
C ILE A 17 -1.84 -8.41 10.92
N PHE A 18 -1.73 -9.74 10.94
CA PHE A 18 -2.01 -10.55 12.12
C PHE A 18 -1.02 -10.26 13.26
N ASP A 19 0.27 -10.20 12.97
CA ASP A 19 1.34 -10.00 13.96
C ASP A 19 1.39 -8.57 14.49
N LYS A 20 0.87 -7.58 13.75
CA LYS A 20 0.72 -6.19 14.22
C LYS A 20 -0.52 -5.97 15.08
N ASN A 21 -1.42 -6.95 15.19
CA ASN A 21 -2.62 -6.83 16.02
C ASN A 21 -2.23 -6.77 17.51
N LYS A 22 -2.59 -5.65 18.18
CA LYS A 22 -2.27 -5.40 19.59
C LYS A 22 -2.77 -6.49 20.53
N GLU A 23 -3.90 -7.13 20.22
CA GLU A 23 -4.46 -8.23 21.01
C GLU A 23 -3.62 -9.50 20.87
N ILE A 24 -3.17 -9.83 19.65
CA ILE A 24 -2.29 -10.96 19.36
C ILE A 24 -0.94 -10.79 20.04
N VAL A 25 -0.33 -9.60 19.95
CA VAL A 25 0.94 -9.29 20.63
C VAL A 25 0.81 -9.46 22.15
N ALA A 26 -0.31 -9.05 22.74
CA ALA A 26 -0.56 -9.22 24.17
C ALA A 26 -0.71 -10.71 24.56
N LEU A 27 -1.44 -11.49 23.76
CA LEU A 27 -1.63 -12.92 23.97
C LEU A 27 -0.33 -13.72 23.78
N GLN A 28 0.49 -13.37 22.79
CA GLN A 28 1.82 -13.97 22.58
C GLN A 28 2.73 -13.73 23.79
N LYS A 29 2.81 -12.47 24.27
CA LYS A 29 3.56 -12.14 25.49
C LYS A 29 3.07 -12.91 26.72
N ARG A 30 1.76 -13.10 26.84
CA ARG A 30 1.13 -13.85 27.93
C ARG A 30 1.44 -15.34 27.84
N MET A 31 1.37 -15.93 26.65
CA MET A 31 1.76 -17.31 26.39
C MET A 31 3.24 -17.56 26.73
N ASP A 32 4.14 -16.66 26.32
CA ASP A 32 5.56 -16.74 26.65
C ASP A 32 5.81 -16.61 28.16
N GLY A 33 5.05 -15.76 28.84
CA GLY A 33 5.04 -15.68 30.30
C GLY A 33 4.68 -17.01 30.96
N TYR A 34 3.62 -17.67 30.47
CA TYR A 34 3.22 -18.99 30.96
C TYR A 34 4.27 -20.07 30.68
N ARG A 35 4.91 -20.05 29.50
CA ARG A 35 6.00 -20.98 29.18
C ARG A 35 7.21 -20.81 30.09
N ARG A 36 7.65 -19.57 30.33
CA ARG A 36 8.76 -19.28 31.25
C ARG A 36 8.47 -19.72 32.69
N ASN A 37 7.21 -19.65 33.09
CA ASN A 37 6.76 -20.04 34.42
C ASN A 37 6.36 -21.53 34.52
N HIS A 38 6.69 -22.35 33.52
CA HIS A 38 6.36 -23.79 33.45
C HIS A 38 4.84 -24.09 33.54
N GLN A 39 4.01 -23.10 33.23
CA GLN A 39 2.54 -23.17 33.20
C GLN A 39 2.07 -23.62 31.80
N TYR A 40 2.44 -24.84 31.42
CA TYR A 40 2.25 -25.34 30.06
C TYR A 40 0.78 -25.49 29.65
N VAL A 41 -0.13 -25.79 30.59
CA VAL A 41 -1.57 -25.91 30.30
C VAL A 41 -2.15 -24.54 29.93
N GLN A 42 -1.80 -23.49 30.67
CA GLN A 42 -2.23 -22.12 30.42
C GLN A 42 -1.60 -21.57 29.13
N ALA A 43 -0.33 -21.93 28.86
CA ALA A 43 0.31 -21.62 27.59
C ALA A 43 -0.42 -22.29 26.40
N LEU A 44 -0.81 -23.55 26.54
CA LEU A 44 -1.56 -24.28 25.51
C LEU A 44 -2.94 -23.66 25.26
N GLN A 45 -3.66 -23.31 26.32
CA GLN A 45 -4.96 -22.63 26.22
C GLN A 45 -4.84 -21.27 25.52
N THR A 46 -3.80 -20.51 25.88
CA THR A 46 -3.53 -19.20 25.25
C THR A 46 -3.15 -19.38 23.77
N GLY A 47 -2.38 -20.42 23.43
CA GLY A 47 -2.08 -20.79 22.05
C GLY A 47 -3.33 -21.11 21.23
N LYS A 48 -4.25 -21.91 21.78
CA LYS A 48 -5.54 -22.20 21.12
C LYS A 48 -6.36 -20.94 20.85
N MET A 49 -6.40 -19.99 21.79
CA MET A 49 -7.09 -18.71 21.58
C MET A 49 -6.44 -17.90 20.45
N ILE A 50 -5.10 -17.88 20.36
CA ILE A 50 -4.39 -17.24 19.26
C ILE A 50 -4.75 -17.91 17.93
N ASP A 51 -4.79 -19.25 17.88
CA ASP A 51 -5.14 -20.01 16.68
C ASP A 51 -6.59 -19.74 16.24
N GLU A 52 -7.54 -19.67 17.17
CA GLU A 52 -8.94 -19.33 16.89
C GLU A 52 -9.09 -17.91 16.35
N ILE A 53 -8.34 -16.94 16.88
CA ILE A 53 -8.31 -15.57 16.34
C ILE A 53 -7.68 -15.59 14.95
N ARG A 54 -6.59 -16.35 14.75
CA ARG A 54 -5.92 -16.47 13.45
C ARG A 54 -6.85 -17.01 12.37
N VAL A 55 -7.60 -18.07 12.66
CA VAL A 55 -8.57 -18.65 11.73
C VAL A 55 -9.69 -17.65 11.41
N ARG A 56 -10.18 -16.92 12.41
CA ARG A 56 -11.24 -15.91 12.20
C ARG A 56 -10.76 -14.75 11.36
N THR A 57 -9.62 -14.14 11.72
CA THR A 57 -9.02 -13.04 10.96
C THR A 57 -8.67 -13.48 9.55
N PHE A 58 -8.21 -14.72 9.36
CA PHE A 58 -7.99 -15.29 8.03
C PHE A 58 -9.28 -15.38 7.23
N ASN A 59 -10.35 -15.93 7.83
CA ASN A 59 -11.64 -16.05 7.16
C ASN A 59 -12.25 -14.68 6.81
N GLU A 60 -12.12 -13.69 7.70
CA GLU A 60 -12.56 -12.31 7.44
C GLU A 60 -11.75 -11.64 6.33
N TRP A 61 -10.43 -11.85 6.32
CA TRP A 61 -9.53 -11.32 5.29
C TRP A 61 -9.77 -11.97 3.93
N ILE A 62 -9.92 -13.30 3.88
CA ILE A 62 -10.33 -14.03 2.68
C ILE A 62 -11.70 -13.57 2.21
N LYS A 63 -12.66 -13.40 3.12
CA LYS A 63 -13.99 -12.92 2.77
C LYS A 63 -13.96 -11.49 2.20
N ALA A 64 -13.16 -10.59 2.78
CA ALA A 64 -12.98 -9.24 2.25
C ALA A 64 -12.31 -9.26 0.87
N ILE A 65 -11.33 -10.15 0.65
CA ILE A 65 -10.70 -10.36 -0.65
C ILE A 65 -11.71 -10.94 -1.65
N GLN A 66 -12.50 -11.93 -1.26
CA GLN A 66 -13.50 -12.57 -2.10
C GLN A 66 -14.63 -11.61 -2.44
N GLU A 67 -15.16 -10.84 -1.49
CA GLU A 67 -16.17 -9.80 -1.75
C GLU A 67 -15.61 -8.65 -2.62
N SER A 68 -14.30 -8.40 -2.57
CA SER A 68 -13.61 -7.44 -3.44
C SER A 68 -13.33 -8.02 -4.84
N ALA A 69 -12.96 -9.30 -4.93
CA ALA A 69 -12.65 -10.02 -6.16
C ALA A 69 -13.92 -10.43 -6.94
N GLU A 70 -15.01 -10.80 -6.26
CA GLU A 70 -16.32 -11.09 -6.85
C GLU A 70 -16.93 -9.86 -7.54
N ARG A 71 -16.44 -8.65 -7.26
CA ARG A 71 -16.82 -7.43 -8.00
C ARG A 71 -15.99 -7.19 -9.26
N ILE A 72 -14.88 -7.90 -9.46
CA ILE A 72 -13.91 -7.61 -10.51
C ILE A 72 -13.37 -8.92 -11.12
N ASP A 73 -14.25 -9.80 -11.56
CA ASP A 73 -13.88 -10.65 -12.69
C ASP A 73 -14.26 -9.92 -13.99
N LEU A 74 -13.34 -9.08 -14.47
CA LEU A 74 -13.49 -8.39 -15.77
C LEU A 74 -13.52 -9.36 -16.96
N ARG A 75 -13.37 -10.68 -16.74
CA ARG A 75 -13.57 -11.72 -17.76
C ARG A 75 -15.06 -11.99 -18.00
N ASP A 76 -15.92 -11.78 -17.01
CA ASP A 76 -17.38 -12.03 -17.11
C ASP A 76 -18.13 -10.86 -17.75
N ILE A 77 -17.52 -9.68 -17.74
CA ILE A 77 -18.01 -8.54 -18.50
C ILE A 77 -17.44 -8.70 -19.91
N GLY A 78 -18.29 -8.89 -20.92
CA GLY A 78 -17.92 -8.93 -22.34
C GLY A 78 -17.37 -7.59 -22.86
N MET A 79 -16.33 -7.07 -22.19
CA MET A 79 -15.75 -5.76 -22.36
C MET A 79 -14.88 -5.77 -23.63
N PRO A 80 -15.14 -4.86 -24.58
CA PRO A 80 -14.29 -4.71 -25.76
C PRO A 80 -12.85 -4.36 -25.39
N ASP A 81 -11.90 -4.82 -26.20
CA ASP A 81 -10.46 -4.67 -25.92
C ASP A 81 -9.99 -3.20 -25.86
N GLU A 82 -10.67 -2.29 -26.57
CA GLU A 82 -10.39 -0.85 -26.49
C GLU A 82 -10.57 -0.31 -25.06
N TYR A 83 -11.65 -0.72 -24.38
CA TYR A 83 -11.91 -0.28 -23.02
C TYR A 83 -10.93 -0.89 -22.02
N ARG A 84 -10.52 -2.15 -22.25
CA ARG A 84 -9.47 -2.80 -21.46
C ARG A 84 -8.14 -2.06 -21.59
N ALA A 85 -7.75 -1.70 -22.82
CA ALA A 85 -6.55 -0.91 -23.08
C ALA A 85 -6.60 0.47 -22.41
N LYS A 86 -7.77 1.12 -22.41
CA LYS A 86 -7.97 2.40 -21.75
C LYS A 86 -7.88 2.30 -20.22
N ILE A 87 -8.48 1.28 -19.62
CA ILE A 87 -8.37 1.04 -18.17
C ILE A 87 -6.91 0.77 -17.80
N ASN A 88 -6.21 -0.06 -18.58
CA ASN A 88 -4.79 -0.31 -18.39
C ASN A 88 -3.98 0.99 -18.36
N MET A 89 -4.13 1.82 -19.39
CA MET A 89 -3.44 3.11 -19.47
C MET A 89 -3.73 4.01 -18.27
N LEU A 90 -5.00 4.10 -17.84
CA LEU A 90 -5.39 4.92 -16.70
C LEU A 90 -4.81 4.40 -15.38
N SER A 91 -4.85 3.10 -15.15
CA SER A 91 -4.28 2.49 -13.95
C SER A 91 -2.77 2.67 -13.87
N ILE A 92 -2.04 2.52 -14.98
CA ILE A 92 -0.60 2.85 -15.05
C ILE A 92 -0.39 4.32 -14.73
N THR A 93 -1.22 5.21 -15.28
CA THR A 93 -1.13 6.66 -15.01
C THR A 93 -1.28 6.96 -13.51
N ILE A 94 -2.21 6.29 -12.83
CA ILE A 94 -2.39 6.44 -11.37
C ILE A 94 -1.15 5.92 -10.63
N PHE A 95 -0.62 4.76 -11.01
CA PHE A 95 0.63 4.24 -10.44
C PHE A 95 1.79 5.23 -10.55
N MET A 96 2.01 5.78 -11.76
CA MET A 96 3.04 6.78 -12.00
C MET A 96 2.81 8.05 -11.17
N ALA A 97 1.56 8.45 -10.97
CA ALA A 97 1.24 9.59 -10.11
C ALA A 97 1.58 9.32 -8.63
N CYS A 98 1.35 8.10 -8.14
CA CYS A 98 1.74 7.69 -6.79
C CYS A 98 3.28 7.70 -6.63
N ASP A 99 4.03 7.20 -7.61
CA ASP A 99 5.50 7.29 -7.63
C ASP A 99 5.97 8.75 -7.55
N ILE A 100 5.37 9.63 -8.34
CA ILE A 100 5.69 11.07 -8.34
C ILE A 100 5.41 11.72 -6.98
N ILE A 101 4.31 11.34 -6.30
CA ILE A 101 4.00 11.81 -4.95
C ILE A 101 5.08 11.34 -3.97
N GLU A 102 5.48 10.08 -4.04
CA GLU A 102 6.53 9.51 -3.19
C GLU A 102 7.87 10.21 -3.40
N SER A 103 8.33 10.35 -4.65
CA SER A 103 9.57 11.07 -4.98
C SER A 103 9.52 12.52 -4.51
N GLY A 104 8.39 13.20 -4.71
CA GLY A 104 8.18 14.57 -4.25
C GLY A 104 8.27 14.71 -2.73
N VAL A 105 7.63 13.80 -1.99
CA VAL A 105 7.70 13.80 -0.52
C VAL A 105 9.11 13.45 -0.03
N MET A 106 9.79 12.49 -0.65
CA MET A 106 11.17 12.15 -0.31
C MET A 106 12.11 13.35 -0.50
N ASP A 107 12.03 14.04 -1.64
CA ASP A 107 12.82 15.23 -1.91
C ASP A 107 12.55 16.36 -0.90
N ILE A 108 11.27 16.58 -0.54
CA ILE A 108 10.90 17.56 0.47
C ILE A 108 11.51 17.19 1.82
N ASN A 109 11.39 15.93 2.24
CA ASN A 109 11.96 15.44 3.49
C ASN A 109 13.49 15.59 3.51
N ASP A 110 14.17 15.33 2.39
CA ASP A 110 15.62 15.49 2.26
C ASP A 110 16.05 16.96 2.34
N VAL A 111 15.28 17.88 1.77
CA VAL A 111 15.51 19.32 1.95
C VAL A 111 15.29 19.74 3.40
N MET A 112 14.22 19.26 4.04
CA MET A 112 13.91 19.60 5.44
C MET A 112 14.95 19.07 6.42
N LYS A 113 15.43 17.83 6.25
CA LYS A 113 16.46 17.22 7.11
C LYS A 113 17.81 17.94 7.03
N LYS A 114 18.10 18.66 5.95
CA LYS A 114 19.30 19.53 5.86
C LYS A 114 19.21 20.73 6.80
N VAL A 115 18.00 21.18 7.13
CA VAL A 115 17.76 22.30 8.05
C VAL A 115 17.66 21.80 9.49
N ASP A 116 16.86 20.75 9.71
CA ASP A 116 16.71 20.09 11.02
C ASP A 116 16.54 18.58 10.83
N PRO A 117 17.54 17.76 11.20
CA PRO A 117 17.48 16.30 11.08
C PRO A 117 16.38 15.63 11.89
N THR A 118 15.84 16.29 12.91
CA THR A 118 14.80 15.76 13.80
C THR A 118 13.39 16.10 13.34
N MET A 119 13.26 17.00 12.36
CA MET A 119 11.98 17.49 11.92
C MET A 119 11.22 16.43 11.12
N LYS A 120 10.02 16.10 11.57
CA LYS A 120 9.05 15.26 10.86
C LYS A 120 7.80 16.07 10.56
N VAL A 121 7.31 15.99 9.34
CA VAL A 121 6.08 16.67 8.93
C VAL A 121 5.02 15.61 8.66
N GLU A 122 4.14 15.39 9.65
CA GLU A 122 3.10 14.35 9.59
C GLU A 122 2.19 14.46 8.36
N MET A 123 2.02 15.66 7.80
CA MET A 123 1.23 15.85 6.57
C MET A 123 1.86 15.17 5.35
N PHE A 124 3.19 15.14 5.25
CA PHE A 124 3.88 14.43 4.18
C PHE A 124 3.85 12.91 4.39
N ASP A 125 3.93 12.46 5.64
CA ASP A 125 3.76 11.03 5.97
C ASP A 125 2.36 10.52 5.58
N LYS A 126 1.31 11.33 5.77
CA LYS A 126 -0.05 11.00 5.30
C LYS A 126 -0.15 10.90 3.78
N LEU A 127 0.54 11.78 3.04
CA LEU A 127 0.57 11.71 1.58
C LEU A 127 1.23 10.43 1.08
N LEU A 128 2.33 10.00 1.72
CA LEU A 128 2.95 8.70 1.45
C LEU A 128 2.00 7.54 1.76
N GLY A 129 1.30 7.60 2.89
CA GLY A 129 0.31 6.58 3.26
C GLY A 129 -0.77 6.39 2.19
N MET A 130 -1.36 7.49 1.70
CA MET A 130 -2.38 7.44 0.65
C MET A 130 -1.82 6.94 -0.69
N ALA A 131 -0.59 7.33 -1.05
CA ALA A 131 0.05 6.84 -2.28
C ALA A 131 0.29 5.32 -2.23
N ASN A 132 0.76 4.81 -1.08
CA ASN A 132 0.95 3.38 -0.86
C ASN A 132 -0.39 2.61 -0.88
N GLU A 133 -1.42 3.11 -0.21
CA GLU A 133 -2.76 2.49 -0.20
C GLU A 133 -3.35 2.41 -1.62
N ALA A 134 -3.23 3.49 -2.41
CA ALA A 134 -3.66 3.48 -3.80
C ALA A 134 -2.90 2.44 -4.65
N LYS A 135 -1.58 2.31 -4.45
CA LYS A 135 -0.76 1.28 -5.12
C LYS A 135 -1.16 -0.13 -4.71
N GLU A 136 -1.44 -0.38 -3.43
CA GLU A 136 -1.90 -1.68 -2.94
C GLU A 136 -3.23 -2.09 -3.60
N HIS A 137 -4.17 -1.15 -3.74
CA HIS A 137 -5.42 -1.41 -4.45
C HIS A 137 -5.22 -1.72 -5.94
N LEU A 138 -4.32 -1.01 -6.61
CA LEU A 138 -4.00 -1.27 -8.02
C LEU A 138 -3.22 -2.58 -8.21
N GLU A 139 -2.33 -2.93 -7.30
CA GLU A 139 -1.65 -4.23 -7.25
C GLU A 139 -2.65 -5.37 -7.05
N PHE A 140 -3.61 -5.18 -6.15
CA PHE A 140 -4.70 -6.13 -5.95
C PHE A 140 -5.51 -6.34 -7.24
N LEU A 141 -5.86 -5.25 -7.95
CA LEU A 141 -6.53 -5.33 -9.26
C LEU A 141 -5.70 -6.04 -10.31
N ARG A 142 -4.38 -5.82 -10.33
CA ARG A 142 -3.46 -6.51 -11.24
C ARG A 142 -3.41 -8.01 -10.96
N ARG A 143 -3.35 -8.41 -9.68
CA ARG A 143 -3.28 -9.82 -9.26
C ARG A 143 -4.58 -10.57 -9.52
N ASN A 144 -5.71 -9.89 -9.41
CA ASN A 144 -7.04 -10.51 -9.46
C ASN A 144 -7.80 -10.23 -10.77
N SER A 145 -7.19 -9.57 -11.75
CA SER A 145 -7.82 -9.35 -13.07
C SER A 145 -6.85 -9.64 -14.22
N THR A 146 -7.39 -9.85 -15.42
CA THR A 146 -6.59 -9.91 -16.67
C THR A 146 -6.13 -8.56 -17.17
N VAL A 147 -6.56 -7.49 -16.50
CA VAL A 147 -6.21 -6.11 -16.80
C VAL A 147 -4.98 -5.79 -15.93
N LEU A 148 -3.98 -5.11 -16.49
CA LEU A 148 -2.71 -4.67 -15.85
C LEU A 148 -1.50 -5.63 -15.88
N GLN A 149 -1.49 -6.69 -16.69
CA GLN A 149 -0.33 -7.58 -16.81
C GLN A 149 0.83 -6.96 -17.61
N ASP A 150 2.08 -7.23 -17.18
CA ASP A 150 3.35 -7.03 -17.88
C ASP A 150 3.66 -5.63 -18.44
N ILE A 151 3.83 -4.64 -17.56
CA ILE A 151 4.36 -3.32 -17.98
C ILE A 151 5.47 -2.87 -17.02
N MET A 152 6.66 -2.69 -17.58
CA MET A 152 7.83 -2.11 -16.90
C MET A 152 7.81 -0.59 -17.09
N TRP A 153 7.69 0.18 -16.00
CA TRP A 153 7.47 1.64 -16.05
C TRP A 153 8.48 2.49 -15.25
N GLY A 154 9.43 1.88 -14.52
CA GLY A 154 10.36 2.60 -13.62
C GLY A 154 11.09 3.78 -14.28
N ASP A 155 11.81 3.54 -15.39
CA ASP A 155 12.56 4.60 -16.09
C ASP A 155 11.65 5.73 -16.63
N LYS A 156 10.38 5.43 -16.94
CA LYS A 156 9.42 6.42 -17.43
C LYS A 156 8.84 7.28 -16.30
N CYS A 157 8.81 6.78 -15.07
CA CYS A 157 8.40 7.56 -13.90
C CYS A 157 9.40 8.69 -13.61
N ASP A 158 10.70 8.41 -13.67
CA ASP A 158 11.74 9.41 -13.43
C ASP A 158 11.71 10.55 -14.46
N ASP A 159 11.58 10.22 -15.75
CA ASP A 159 11.40 11.19 -16.84
C ASP A 159 10.19 12.09 -16.58
N MET A 160 9.08 11.49 -16.13
CA MET A 160 7.84 12.21 -15.84
C MET A 160 7.99 13.11 -14.62
N TYR A 161 8.67 12.64 -13.58
CA TYR A 161 8.94 13.41 -12.37
C TYR A 161 9.73 14.68 -12.69
N LEU A 162 10.81 14.56 -13.48
CA LEU A 162 11.59 15.70 -13.97
C LEU A 162 10.73 16.67 -14.80
N MET A 163 9.87 16.14 -15.67
CA MET A 163 8.95 16.96 -16.46
C MET A 163 8.00 17.78 -15.56
N MET A 164 7.43 17.14 -14.55
CA MET A 164 6.53 17.78 -13.58
C MET A 164 7.24 18.86 -12.77
N GLN A 165 8.47 18.62 -12.31
CA GLN A 165 9.29 19.62 -11.63
C GLN A 165 9.54 20.85 -12.53
N ASN A 166 9.83 20.64 -13.81
CA ASN A 166 10.04 21.75 -14.76
C ASN A 166 8.78 22.59 -14.97
N LYS A 167 7.60 21.95 -15.02
CA LYS A 167 6.32 22.66 -15.07
C LYS A 167 6.06 23.44 -13.78
N ALA A 168 6.33 22.86 -12.62
CA ALA A 168 6.21 23.52 -11.33
C ALA A 168 7.10 24.77 -11.24
N LYS A 169 8.38 24.67 -11.65
CA LYS A 169 9.31 25.82 -11.74
C LYS A 169 8.77 26.93 -12.64
N ALA A 170 8.17 26.57 -13.77
CA ALA A 170 7.57 27.55 -14.68
C ALA A 170 6.39 28.29 -14.05
N ILE A 171 5.53 27.59 -13.31
CA ILE A 171 4.40 28.17 -12.57
C ILE A 171 4.89 29.17 -11.52
N ILE A 172 5.86 28.77 -10.69
CA ILE A 172 6.45 29.63 -9.64
C ILE A 172 7.01 30.92 -10.27
N ARG A 173 7.85 30.78 -11.31
CA ARG A 173 8.44 31.93 -12.01
C ARG A 173 7.39 32.88 -12.60
N ASN A 174 6.28 32.36 -13.11
CA ASN A 174 5.21 33.18 -13.68
C ASN A 174 4.46 33.95 -12.60
N ASN A 175 4.24 33.36 -11.43
CA ASN A 175 3.60 34.03 -10.29
C ASN A 175 4.50 35.14 -9.71
N GLU A 176 5.80 34.89 -9.57
CA GLU A 176 6.76 35.91 -9.13
C GLU A 176 6.80 37.13 -10.07
N LYS A 177 6.69 36.91 -11.39
CA LYS A 177 6.62 37.98 -12.39
C LYS A 177 5.33 38.80 -12.31
N LYS A 178 4.20 38.18 -11.94
CA LYS A 178 2.93 38.90 -11.72
C LYS A 178 3.02 39.80 -10.48
N HIS A 179 3.50 39.27 -9.36
CA HIS A 179 3.65 40.05 -8.13
C HIS A 179 4.66 41.22 -8.24
N LYS A 180 5.64 41.13 -9.13
CA LYS A 180 6.56 42.25 -9.44
C LYS A 180 5.95 43.33 -10.35
N LYS A 181 4.86 43.06 -11.06
CA LYS A 181 4.16 44.04 -11.90
C LYS A 181 3.04 44.77 -11.16
N GLU A 182 2.61 44.22 -10.02
CA GLU A 182 1.57 44.78 -9.15
C GLU A 182 2.14 45.63 -7.99
N LYS A 183 3.47 45.71 -7.89
CA LYS A 183 4.21 46.63 -7.01
C LYS A 183 4.83 47.74 -7.84
#